data_AF-A0A5Q0GN25-F1
#
_entry.id   AF-A0A5Q0GN25-F1
#
_cell.length_a   1.000
_cell.length_b   1.000
_cell.length_c   1.000
_cell.angle_alpha   90.00
_cell.angle_beta   90.00
_cell.angle_gamma   90.00
#
_symmetry.space_group_name_H-M   'P 1'
#
loop_
_entity.id
_entity.type
_entity.pdbx_description
1 polymer ?
#
loop_
_entity_poly.entity_id
_entity_poly.type
_entity_poly.pdbx_seq_one_letter_code
_entity_poly.pdbx_strand_id
1 'polypeptide(L)'
;MAFQPEDILEGGRSIRPFLPELLGNDAVQVDKQLAELLAKAMAGQQVEQQILEILKSHPDTRNWIAEFLSNTKLGKEVLIE
;
A
#
# COMPACT_ATOMS: atom_id res chain seq x y z
N MET A 1 14.55 1.74 -5.68
CA MET A 1 13.95 2.76 -4.80
C MET A 1 13.47 2.06 -3.54
N ALA A 2 13.98 2.44 -2.37
CA ALA A 2 13.51 1.93 -1.08
C ALA A 2 12.46 2.91 -0.53
N PHE A 3 11.23 2.44 -0.33
CA PHE A 3 10.16 3.23 0.29
C PHE A 3 10.18 3.03 1.80
N GLN A 4 9.76 4.04 2.58
CA GLN A 4 9.68 3.88 4.03
C GLN A 4 8.58 2.89 4.38
N PRO A 5 8.77 2.07 5.44
CA PRO A 5 7.77 1.12 5.90
C PRO A 5 6.42 1.81 6.20
N GLU A 6 6.46 2.99 6.81
CA GLU A 6 5.27 3.78 7.14
C GLU A 6 4.48 4.20 5.89
N ASP A 7 5.17 4.63 4.83
CA ASP A 7 4.52 5.02 3.57
C ASP A 7 3.85 3.82 2.90
N ILE A 8 4.44 2.62 3.01
CA ILE A 8 3.87 1.37 2.49
C ILE A 8 2.62 0.97 3.28
N LEU A 9 2.66 1.09 4.62
CA LEU A 9 1.51 0.80 5.48
C LEU A 9 0.37 1.79 5.22
N GLU A 10 0.68 3.06 5.02
CA GLU A 10 -0.29 4.08 4.66
C GLU A 10 -0.90 3.80 3.29
N GLY A 11 -0.08 3.50 2.28
CA GLY A 11 -0.56 3.12 0.95
C GLY A 11 -1.46 1.88 0.98
N GLY A 12 -1.10 0.87 1.77
CA GLY A 12 -1.91 -0.32 1.98
C GLY A 12 -3.26 -0.04 2.66
N ARG A 13 -3.38 1.00 3.47
CA ARG A 13 -4.67 1.46 4.05
C ARG A 13 -5.47 2.29 3.06
N SER A 14 -4.79 3.20 2.36
CA SER A 14 -5.38 4.15 1.44
C SER A 14 -5.92 3.48 0.18
N ILE A 15 -5.32 2.37 -0.28
CA ILE A 15 -5.81 1.67 -1.48
C ILE A 15 -7.11 0.88 -1.23
N ARG A 16 -7.40 0.47 0.01
CA ARG A 16 -8.55 -0.38 0.37
C ARG A 16 -9.90 0.07 -0.24
N PRO A 17 -10.31 1.35 -0.14
CA PRO A 17 -11.55 1.81 -0.78
C PRO A 17 -11.52 1.77 -2.31
N PHE A 18 -10.35 1.76 -2.94
CA PHE A 18 -10.18 1.72 -4.40
C PHE A 18 -10.05 0.28 -4.95
N LEU A 19 -9.72 -0.71 -4.11
CA LEU A 19 -9.64 -2.12 -4.51
C LEU A 19 -10.85 -2.64 -5.30
N PRO A 20 -12.12 -2.38 -4.91
CA PRO A 20 -13.28 -2.85 -5.68
C PRO A 20 -13.31 -2.31 -7.12
N GLU A 21 -12.79 -1.10 -7.33
CA GLU A 21 -12.69 -0.50 -8.66
C GLU A 21 -11.50 -1.07 -9.45
N LEU A 22 -10.36 -1.32 -8.79
CA LEU A 22 -9.12 -1.79 -9.40
C LEU A 22 -9.13 -3.30 -9.72
N LEU A 23 -9.73 -4.11 -8.86
CA LEU A 23 -9.64 -5.57 -8.89
C LEU A 23 -10.99 -6.27 -9.07
N GLY A 24 -12.10 -5.54 -9.00
CA GLY A 24 -13.44 -6.13 -9.12
C GLY A 24 -13.67 -7.24 -8.09
N ASN A 25 -13.90 -8.47 -8.56
CA ASN A 25 -14.19 -9.61 -7.69
C ASN A 25 -13.03 -10.00 -6.75
N ASP A 26 -11.77 -9.81 -7.17
CA ASP A 26 -10.59 -10.14 -6.37
C ASP A 26 -10.34 -9.14 -5.24
N ALA A 27 -11.01 -7.98 -5.28
CA ALA A 27 -10.89 -6.92 -4.29
C ALA A 27 -11.16 -7.40 -2.87
N VAL A 28 -12.18 -8.27 -2.68
CA VAL A 28 -12.56 -8.77 -1.35
C VAL A 28 -11.45 -9.64 -0.75
N GLN A 29 -10.81 -10.46 -1.58
CA GLN A 29 -9.71 -11.32 -1.15
C GLN A 29 -8.46 -10.49 -0.82
N VAL A 30 -8.13 -9.51 -1.66
CA VAL A 30 -6.97 -8.63 -1.45
C VAL A 30 -7.19 -7.71 -0.25
N ASP A 31 -8.39 -7.14 -0.10
CA ASP A 31 -8.76 -6.30 1.05
C ASP A 31 -8.59 -7.06 2.37
N LYS A 32 -9.07 -8.31 2.43
CA LYS A 32 -8.92 -9.14 3.61
C LYS A 32 -7.46 -9.41 3.96
N GLN A 33 -6.64 -9.79 2.96
CA GLN A 33 -5.21 -10.02 3.18
C GLN A 33 -4.49 -8.74 3.66
N LEU A 34 -4.81 -7.60 3.07
CA LEU A 34 -4.27 -6.31 3.51
C LEU A 34 -4.70 -5.98 4.94
N ALA A 35 -5.97 -6.20 5.29
CA ALA A 35 -6.47 -5.98 6.64
C ALA A 35 -5.72 -6.83 7.68
N GLU A 36 -5.48 -8.10 7.38
CA GLU A 36 -4.73 -9.01 8.25
C GLU A 36 -3.26 -8.57 8.43
N LEU A 37 -2.60 -8.17 7.35
CA LEU A 37 -1.23 -7.67 7.41
C LEU A 37 -1.15 -6.34 8.19
N LEU A 38 -2.07 -5.41 7.93
CA LEU A 38 -2.11 -4.13 8.64
C LEU A 38 -2.34 -4.31 10.15
N ALA A 39 -3.15 -5.28 10.55
CA ALA A 39 -3.33 -5.63 11.97
C ALA A 39 -2.03 -6.19 12.58
N LYS A 40 -1.28 -7.02 11.85
CA LYS A 40 0.05 -7.51 12.27
C LYS A 40 1.08 -6.37 12.39
N ALA A 41 1.04 -5.39 11.49
CA ALA A 41 1.84 -4.17 11.60
C ALA A 41 1.54 -3.39 12.88
N MET A 42 0.25 -3.26 13.25
CA MET A 42 -0.13 -2.63 14.53
C MET A 42 0.40 -3.40 15.75
N ALA A 43 0.59 -4.72 15.63
CA ALA A 43 1.23 -5.56 16.64
C ALA A 43 2.78 -5.49 16.63
N GLY A 44 3.37 -4.63 15.80
CA GLY A 44 4.82 -4.46 15.68
C GLY A 44 5.51 -5.46 14.76
N GLN A 45 4.77 -6.22 13.95
CA GLN A 45 5.36 -7.12 12.96
C GLN A 45 5.74 -6.37 11.67
N GLN A 46 6.87 -6.76 11.09
CA GLN A 46 7.32 -6.27 9.78
C GLN A 46 6.56 -7.00 8.66
N VAL A 47 5.62 -6.30 8.04
CA VAL A 47 4.71 -6.81 7.01
C VAL A 47 4.74 -5.99 5.73
N GLU A 48 5.58 -4.96 5.68
CA GLU A 48 5.60 -3.96 4.62
C GLU A 48 5.99 -4.58 3.29
N GLN A 49 6.94 -5.51 3.30
CA GLN A 49 7.32 -6.28 2.12
C GLN A 49 6.15 -7.14 1.61
N GLN A 50 5.43 -7.83 2.51
CA GLN A 50 4.29 -8.67 2.15
C GLN A 50 3.14 -7.84 1.54
N ILE A 51 2.86 -6.67 2.12
CA ILE A 51 1.88 -5.71 1.58
C ILE A 51 2.31 -5.28 0.17
N LEU A 52 3.57 -4.91 0.00
CA LEU A 52 4.11 -4.52 -1.31
C LEU A 52 4.02 -5.63 -2.34
N GLU A 53 4.29 -6.88 -1.96
CA GLU A 53 4.20 -8.04 -2.86
C GLU A 53 2.76 -8.26 -3.33
N ILE A 54 1.78 -8.21 -2.42
CA ILE A 54 0.35 -8.35 -2.77
C ILE A 54 -0.08 -7.25 -3.74
N LEU A 55 0.30 -6.00 -3.45
CA LEU A 55 -0.03 -4.86 -4.30
C LEU A 55 0.70 -4.88 -5.64
N LYS A 56 1.91 -5.45 -5.70
CA LYS A 56 2.65 -5.63 -6.95
C LYS A 56 2.18 -6.82 -7.78
N SER A 57 1.45 -7.75 -7.17
CA SER A 57 0.93 -8.95 -7.85
C SER A 57 -0.15 -8.61 -8.88
N HIS A 58 -0.80 -7.45 -8.78
CA HIS A 58 -1.78 -6.99 -9.77
C HIS A 58 -1.29 -5.69 -10.43
N PRO A 59 -1.41 -5.56 -11.76
CA PRO A 59 -0.90 -4.40 -12.48
C PRO A 59 -1.59 -3.09 -12.06
N ASP A 60 -2.90 -3.11 -11.82
CA ASP A 60 -3.69 -1.95 -11.43
C ASP A 60 -3.29 -1.41 -10.05
N THR A 61 -3.18 -2.30 -9.06
CA THR A 61 -2.73 -1.93 -7.71
C THR A 61 -1.25 -1.55 -7.67
N ARG A 62 -0.43 -2.14 -8.56
CA ARG A 62 1.00 -1.79 -8.70
C ARG A 62 1.18 -0.36 -9.16
N ASN A 63 0.41 0.06 -10.17
CA ASN A 63 0.50 1.42 -10.67
C ASN A 63 0.03 2.41 -9.60
N TRP A 64 -1.11 2.11 -8.97
CA TRP A 64 -1.66 2.92 -7.89
C TRP A 64 -0.67 3.13 -6.73
N ILE A 65 -0.06 2.05 -6.22
CA ILE A 65 0.87 2.17 -5.09
C ILE A 65 2.16 2.90 -5.49
N ALA A 66 2.61 2.76 -6.73
CA ALA A 66 3.78 3.50 -7.24
C ALA A 66 3.50 5.00 -7.31
N GLU A 67 2.33 5.41 -7.77
CA GLU A 67 1.90 6.82 -7.80
C GLU A 67 1.73 7.37 -6.39
N PHE A 68 1.06 6.63 -5.50
CA PHE A 68 0.88 7.00 -4.09
C PHE A 68 2.23 7.26 -3.41
N LEU A 69 3.14 6.29 -3.48
CA LEU A 69 4.45 6.39 -2.84
C LEU A 69 5.33 7.47 -3.47
N SER A 70 5.20 7.73 -4.78
CA SER A 70 5.93 8.82 -5.43
C SER A 70 5.42 10.18 -4.97
N ASN A 71 4.10 10.34 -4.81
CA ASN A 71 3.49 11.57 -4.32
C ASN A 71 3.83 11.83 -2.84
N THR A 72 3.79 10.79 -2.01
CA THR A 72 4.19 10.88 -0.59
C THR A 72 5.65 11.28 -0.44
N LYS A 73 6.54 10.76 -1.29
CA LYS A 73 7.96 11.15 -1.31
C LYS A 73 8.12 12.63 -1.68
N LEU A 74 7.42 13.08 -2.74
CA LEU A 74 7.48 14.48 -3.20
C LEU A 74 6.98 15.45 -2.13
N GLY A 75 5.89 15.10 -1.42
CA GLY A 75 5.35 15.92 -0.33
C GLY A 75 6.29 16.06 0.87
N LYS A 76 7.17 15.08 1.12
CA LYS A 76 8.19 15.14 2.17
C LYS A 76 9.44 15.93 1.76
N GLU A 77 9.74 16.01 0.46
CA GLU A 77 10.91 16.73 -0.08
C GLU A 77 10.67 18.26 -0.19
N VAL A 78 9.41 18.72 -0.28
CA VAL A 78 9.06 20.15 -0.44
C VAL A 78 9.05 20.94 0.90
N LEU A 79 9.13 20.28 2.06
CA LEU A 79 9.09 20.96 3.37
C LEU A 79 10.47 21.47 3.86
N ILE A 80 11.44 21.62 2.97
CA ILE A 80 12.80 22.09 3.30
C ILE A 80 13.15 23.33 2.46
N GLU A 81 12.41 24.44 2.62
CA GLU A 81 12.82 25.77 2.13
C GLU A 81 12.49 26.87 3.16
#